data_AF-A0A1R1CJF0-F1
#
_entry.id   AF-A0A1R1CJF0-F1
#
_cell.length_a   1.000
_cell.length_b   1.000
_cell.length_c   1.000
_cell.angle_alpha   90.00
_cell.angle_beta   90.00
_cell.angle_gamma   90.00
#
_symmetry.space_group_name_H-M   'P 1'
#
loop_
_entity.id
_entity.type
_entity.pdbx_description
1 polymer ?
#
loop_
_entity_poly.entity_id
_entity_poly.type
_entity_poly.pdbx_seq_one_letter_code
_entity_poly.pdbx_strand_id
1 'polypeptide(L)' 'MIKNRNEAEGHELRGCIWKKLDRSGMTKTEIQTKSVWLELLGEQFGEKLVNYSGLEKDQLWKRVQADHEEWKNSSAK' A
#
# COMPACT_ATOMS: atom_id res chain seq x y z
N MET A 1 -3.05 12.46 -4.39
CA MET A 1 -3.72 11.32 -3.75
C MET A 1 -4.60 10.68 -4.81
N ILE A 2 -4.19 9.52 -5.33
CA ILE A 2 -4.97 8.81 -6.36
C ILE A 2 -6.15 8.15 -5.63
N LYS A 3 -7.38 8.57 -5.97
CA LYS A 3 -8.63 8.04 -5.38
C LYS A 3 -9.42 7.38 -6.51
N ASN A 4 -9.35 6.05 -6.61
CA ASN A 4 -10.26 5.30 -7.47
C ASN A 4 -11.59 5.18 -6.74
N ARG A 5 -12.59 5.95 -7.16
CA ARG A 5 -13.89 6.07 -6.50
C ARG A 5 -14.91 5.22 -7.26
N ASN A 6 -14.83 3.91 -7.10
CA ASN A 6 -15.93 3.01 -7.46
C ASN A 6 -16.70 2.66 -6.17
N GLU A 7 -18.02 2.84 -6.21
CA GLU A 7 -18.86 3.30 -5.09
C GLU A 7 -19.30 2.26 -4.03
N ALA A 8 -18.49 1.25 -3.70
CA ALA A 8 -18.82 0.34 -2.58
C ALA A 8 -17.61 -0.32 -1.94
N GLU A 9 -16.52 -0.47 -2.69
CA GLU A 9 -15.29 -1.10 -2.22
C GLU A 9 -14.12 -0.19 -2.55
N GLY A 10 -13.43 0.28 -1.51
CA GLY A 10 -12.38 1.28 -1.61
C GLY A 10 -11.05 0.70 -1.17
N HIS A 11 -10.03 0.80 -2.01
CA HIS A 11 -8.72 0.24 -1.74
C HIS A 11 -7.78 1.42 -1.48
N GLU A 12 -7.40 1.62 -0.23
CA GLU A 12 -6.45 2.65 0.19
C GLU A 12 -5.13 1.99 0.56
N LEU A 13 -4.09 2.27 -0.21
CA LEU A 13 -2.72 1.89 0.13
C LEU A 13 -2.00 3.12 0.67
N ARG A 14 -1.62 3.09 1.95
CA ARG A 14 -0.92 4.18 2.62
C ARG A 14 0.34 3.63 3.26
N GLY A 15 1.46 3.83 2.58
CA GLY A 15 2.73 3.23 3.00
C GLY A 15 2.64 1.70 3.00
N CYS A 16 3.10 1.07 4.09
CA CYS A 16 3.01 -0.38 4.32
C CYS A 16 1.61 -0.81 4.79
N ILE A 17 0.68 0.12 4.93
CA ILE A 17 -0.66 -0.19 5.40
C ILE A 17 -1.60 -0.23 4.21
N TRP A 18 -2.15 -1.41 3.94
CA TRP A 18 -3.26 -1.56 3.04
C TRP A 18 -4.57 -1.55 3.82
N LYS A 19 -5.53 -0.81 3.31
CA LYS A 19 -6.89 -0.75 3.85
C LYS A 19 -7.85 -1.08 2.72
N LYS A 20 -8.59 -2.15 2.91
CA LYS A 20 -9.75 -2.46 2.08
C LYS A 20 -10.99 -2.03 2.83
N LEU A 21 -11.78 -1.16 2.22
CA LEU A 21 -13.16 -0.93 2.63
C LEU A 21 -14.03 -1.86 1.80
N ASP A 22 -14.77 -2.73 2.45
CA ASP A 22 -15.71 -3.69 1.86
C ASP A 22 -17.10 -3.51 2.48
N ARG A 23 -18.13 -4.18 1.95
CA ARG A 23 -19.46 -4.24 2.57
C ARG A 23 -19.42 -4.81 3.99
N SER A 24 -18.45 -5.66 4.31
CA SER A 24 -18.23 -6.17 5.68
C SER A 24 -17.53 -5.18 6.61
N GLY A 25 -17.01 -4.06 6.11
CA GLY A 25 -16.34 -3.03 6.90
C GLY A 25 -14.92 -2.74 6.42
N MET A 26 -14.13 -2.11 7.29
CA MET A 26 -12.75 -1.67 6.98
C MET A 26 -11.73 -2.69 7.49
N THR A 27 -11.04 -3.38 6.58
CA THR A 27 -9.93 -4.29 6.90
C THR A 27 -8.61 -3.58 6.69
N LYS A 28 -7.76 -3.57 7.73
CA LYS A 28 -6.42 -2.99 7.68
C LYS A 28 -5.40 -4.13 7.73
N THR A 29 -4.53 -4.21 6.74
CA THR A 29 -3.46 -5.22 6.63
C THR A 29 -2.12 -4.50 6.62
N GLU A 30 -1.22 -4.89 7.53
CA GLU A 30 0.17 -4.44 7.51
C GLU A 30 0.98 -5.32 6.56
N ILE A 31 1.58 -4.68 5.57
CA ILE A 31 2.45 -5.31 4.58
C ILE A 31 3.88 -5.21 5.09
N GLN A 32 4.46 -6.37 5.41
CA GLN A 32 5.82 -6.45 5.94
C GLN A 32 6.87 -6.68 4.84
N THR A 33 6.44 -7.06 3.64
CA THR A 33 7.34 -7.44 2.53
C THR A 33 7.03 -6.70 1.24
N LYS A 34 8.09 -6.34 0.51
CA LYS A 34 7.99 -5.66 -0.79
C LYS A 34 7.17 -6.45 -1.81
N SER A 35 7.32 -7.78 -1.84
CA SER A 35 6.60 -8.65 -2.79
C SER A 35 5.10 -8.50 -2.63
N VAL A 36 4.59 -8.65 -1.40
CA VAL A 36 3.16 -8.51 -1.09
C VAL A 36 2.67 -7.09 -1.39
N TRP A 37 3.51 -6.08 -1.17
CA TRP A 37 3.18 -4.69 -1.49
C TRP A 37 2.99 -4.46 -2.99
N LEU A 38 3.91 -5.00 -3.80
CA LEU A 38 3.84 -4.90 -5.26
C LEU A 38 2.69 -5.73 -5.84
N GLU A 39 2.42 -6.90 -5.27
CA GLU A 39 1.28 -7.75 -5.64
C GLU A 39 -0.04 -7.02 -5.39
N LEU A 40 -0.25 -6.48 -4.18
CA LEU A 40 -1.46 -5.70 -3.86
C LEU A 40 -1.61 -4.46 -4.74
N LEU A 41 -0.52 -3.78 -5.07
CA LEU A 41 -0.59 -2.60 -5.94
C LEU A 41 -1.01 -3.00 -7.36
N GLY A 42 -0.47 -4.10 -7.91
CA GLY A 42 -0.86 -4.61 -9.22
C GLY A 42 -2.27 -5.20 -9.27
N GLU A 43 -2.66 -5.98 -8.26
CA GLU A 43 -3.97 -6.64 -8.22
C GLU A 43 -5.11 -5.69 -7.87
N GLN A 44 -4.90 -4.74 -6.93
CA GLN A 44 -5.98 -3.91 -6.40
C GLN A 44 -6.15 -2.60 -7.17
N PHE A 45 -5.06 -2.01 -7.69
CA PHE A 45 -5.14 -0.74 -8.42
C PHE A 45 -5.27 -0.94 -9.92
N GLY A 46 -5.04 -2.14 -10.45
CA GLY A 46 -5.19 -2.45 -11.89
C GLY A 46 -4.20 -1.72 -12.81
N GLU A 47 -3.57 -0.64 -12.32
CA GLU A 47 -2.33 -0.09 -12.80
C GLU A 47 -1.25 -1.12 -12.50
N LYS A 48 -1.15 -2.08 -13.41
CA LYS A 48 0.05 -2.86 -13.59
C LYS A 48 1.20 -1.87 -13.51
N LEU A 49 1.95 -1.95 -12.42
CA LEU A 49 3.26 -1.31 -12.24
C LEU A 49 4.26 -1.77 -13.34
N VAL A 50 3.80 -2.29 -14.48
CA VAL A 50 4.58 -2.61 -15.67
C VAL A 50 5.24 -1.37 -16.25
N ASN A 51 4.64 -0.19 -16.06
CA ASN A 51 5.29 1.08 -16.40
C ASN A 51 6.33 1.53 -15.37
N TYR A 52 6.27 1.00 -14.15
CA TYR A 52 7.25 1.31 -13.12
C TYR A 52 8.43 0.34 -13.23
N SER A 53 9.60 0.90 -13.52
CA SER A 53 10.85 0.16 -13.53
C SER A 53 11.11 -0.46 -12.15
N GLY A 54 11.84 -1.58 -12.09
CA GLY A 54 12.20 -2.22 -10.82
C GLY A 54 12.85 -1.27 -9.82
N LEU A 55 13.56 -0.25 -10.32
CA LEU A 55 14.18 0.81 -9.54
C LEU A 55 13.17 1.76 -8.89
N GLU A 56 12.12 2.17 -9.61
CA GLU A 56 11.07 3.04 -9.08
C GLU A 56 10.26 2.33 -7.99
N LYS A 57 9.97 1.04 -8.20
CA LYS A 57 9.36 0.15 -7.19
C LYS A 57 10.22 0.05 -5.93
N ASP A 58 11.54 -0.03 -6.09
CA ASP A 58 12.49 -0.06 -4.98
C ASP A 58 12.53 1.26 -4.22
N GLN A 59 12.54 2.40 -4.92
CA GLN A 59 12.52 3.71 -4.29
C GLN A 59 11.22 3.98 -3.54
N LEU A 60 10.08 3.61 -4.12
CA LEU A 60 8.78 3.66 -3.45
C LEU A 60 8.78 2.80 -2.18
N TRP A 61 9.22 1.54 -2.29
CA TRP A 61 9.29 0.64 -1.15
C TRP A 61 10.21 1.18 -0.05
N LYS A 62 11.41 1.66 -0.39
CA LYS A 62 12.34 2.25 0.58
C LYS A 62 11.76 3.45 1.31
N ARG A 63 11.06 4.34 0.60
CA ARG A 63 10.39 5.49 1.23
C ARG A 63 9.31 5.05 2.20
N VAL A 64 8.51 4.09 1.78
CA VAL A 64 7.41 3.53 2.56
C VAL A 64 7.91 2.76 3.78
N GLN A 65 8.98 1.99 3.62
CA GLN A 65 9.65 1.26 4.70
C GLN A 65 10.24 2.23 5.72
N ALA A 66 10.93 3.28 5.29
CA ALA A 66 11.47 4.30 6.18
C ALA A 66 10.37 5.00 6.99
N ASP A 67 9.28 5.43 6.34
CA ASP A 67 8.13 6.04 7.02
C ASP A 67 7.46 5.07 8.01
N HIS A 68 7.37 3.79 7.66
CA HIS A 68 6.85 2.75 8.56
C HIS A 68 7.79 2.48 9.74
N GLU A 69 9.11 2.44 9.53
CA GLU A 69 10.09 2.27 10.59
C GLU A 69 10.09 3.47 11.54
N GLU A 70 10.04 4.69 11.02
CA GLU A 70 9.88 5.91 11.82
C GLU A 70 8.56 5.92 12.60
N TRP A 71 7.46 5.47 11.98
CA TRP A 71 6.18 5.32 12.64
C TRP A 71 6.19 4.25 13.73
N LYS A 72 6.82 3.08 13.49
CA LYS A 72 6.99 2.02 14.50
C LYS A 72 7.79 2.52 15.69
N ASN A 73 8.88 3.24 15.43
CA ASN A 73 9.72 3.83 16.46
C ASN A 73 8.95 4.89 17.27
N SER A 74 8.17 5.73 16.60
CA SER A 74 7.35 6.77 17.25
C SER A 74 6.15 6.21 18.02
N SER A 75 5.57 5.08 17.56
CA SER A 75 4.42 4.42 18.21
C SER A 75 4.84 3.52 19.38
N ALA A 76 6.13 3.24 19.53
CA ALA A 76 6.70 2.45 20.62
C ALA A 76 7.03 3.29 21.88
N LYS A 77 6.50 4.52 21.98
CA LYS A 77 6.77 5.45 23.09
C LYS A 77 5.53 5.76 23.90
#